data_AF-A0A8I0FBA7-F1
#
_entry.id   AF-A0A8I0FBA7-F1
#
_cell.length_a   1.000
_cell.length_b   1.000
_cell.length_c   1.000
_cell.angle_alpha   90.00
_cell.angle_beta   90.00
_cell.angle_gamma   90.00
#
_symmetry.space_group_name_H-M   'P 1'
#
loop_
_entity.id
_entity.type
_entity.pdbx_description
1 polymer ?
#
loop_
_entity_poly.entity_id
_entity_poly.type
_entity_poly.pdbx_seq_one_letter_code
_entity_poly.pdbx_strand_id
1 'polypeptide(L)'
;TITTIQGIEYHYTNYDVDLEVDGKVFQSNGPIISREGISLSLGIEVDNLSITIETTESTMFGEVPVAQAFHNGILDGSRFKLERIFMDINTPTDTSAGTMVLFEGRIIEPEFDRYEIKASVVSEIDDLKVQMPRNLYQPGCLNTLFDQACGLLSSEFAVDTTIGA
;
A
#
# COMPACT_ATOMS: atom_id res chain seq x y z
N THR A 1 7.16 -0.59 -4.94
CA THR A 1 5.95 0.01 -5.52
C THR A 1 4.87 0.08 -4.45
N ILE A 2 4.19 1.22 -4.34
CA ILE A 2 3.09 1.44 -3.40
C ILE A 2 1.86 1.80 -4.23
N THR A 3 0.78 1.04 -4.09
CA THR A 3 -0.48 1.27 -4.80
C THR A 3 -1.54 1.65 -3.78
N THR A 4 -2.04 2.88 -3.90
CA THR A 4 -3.14 3.38 -3.05
C THR A 4 -4.45 2.66 -3.34
N ILE A 5 -5.40 2.71 -2.40
CA ILE A 5 -6.76 2.20 -2.61
C ILE A 5 -7.49 2.87 -3.78
N GLN A 6 -7.08 4.09 -4.17
CA GLN A 6 -7.60 4.83 -5.31
C GLN A 6 -7.02 4.36 -6.65
N GLY A 7 -6.07 3.42 -6.64
CA GLY A 7 -5.41 2.88 -7.84
C GLY A 7 -4.22 3.70 -8.34
N ILE A 8 -3.81 4.74 -7.61
CA ILE A 8 -2.59 5.49 -7.93
C ILE A 8 -1.37 4.67 -7.49
N GLU A 9 -0.43 4.47 -8.41
CA GLU A 9 0.82 3.73 -8.18
C GLU A 9 2.00 4.71 -8.01
N TYR A 10 2.82 4.46 -6.99
CA TYR A 10 4.06 5.17 -6.73
C TYR A 10 5.24 4.19 -6.81
N HIS A 11 6.26 4.56 -7.60
CA HIS A 11 7.43 3.73 -7.88
C HIS A 11 8.69 4.42 -7.36
N TYR A 12 9.32 3.80 -6.36
CA TYR A 12 10.55 4.30 -5.75
C TYR A 12 11.64 3.25 -5.81
N THR A 13 12.88 3.72 -5.95
CA THR A 13 14.08 2.90 -5.91
C THR A 13 15.02 3.38 -4.80
N ASN A 14 15.75 2.44 -4.21
CA ASN A 14 16.88 2.75 -3.32
C ASN A 14 18.18 3.00 -4.11
N TYR A 15 18.12 3.00 -5.43
CA TYR A 15 19.26 3.32 -6.28
C TYR A 15 19.40 4.83 -6.43
N ASP A 16 20.63 5.32 -6.63
CA ASP A 16 20.92 6.76 -6.65
C ASP A 16 20.32 7.48 -7.87
N VAL A 17 20.00 6.75 -8.95
CA VAL A 17 19.43 7.29 -10.18
C VAL A 17 18.09 6.66 -10.50
N ASP A 18 17.26 7.41 -11.22
CA ASP A 18 15.99 6.92 -11.74
C ASP A 18 16.23 5.72 -12.67
N LEU A 19 15.41 4.69 -12.52
CA LEU A 19 15.50 3.45 -13.29
C LEU A 19 14.22 3.20 -14.06
N GLU A 20 14.33 2.81 -15.32
CA GLU A 20 13.20 2.34 -16.11
C GLU A 20 13.16 0.81 -16.08
N VAL A 21 12.06 0.25 -15.58
CA VAL A 21 11.90 -1.18 -15.37
C VAL A 21 10.50 -1.56 -15.80
N ASP A 22 10.38 -2.50 -16.74
CA ASP A 22 9.10 -2.97 -17.29
C ASP A 22 8.19 -1.81 -17.78
N GLY A 23 8.81 -0.79 -18.39
CA GLY A 23 8.12 0.42 -18.89
C GLY A 23 7.64 1.40 -17.81
N LYS A 24 8.02 1.20 -16.55
CA LYS A 24 7.71 2.10 -15.42
C LYS A 24 8.98 2.78 -14.93
N VAL A 25 8.90 4.08 -14.63
CA VAL A 25 10.01 4.85 -14.08
C VAL A 25 9.97 4.79 -12.56
N PHE A 26 11.01 4.24 -11.95
CA PHE A 26 11.24 4.22 -10.52
C PHE A 26 12.10 5.42 -10.13
N GLN A 27 11.55 6.29 -9.31
CA GLN A 27 12.20 7.54 -8.91
C GLN A 27 13.18 7.32 -7.76
N SER A 28 14.37 7.92 -7.85
CA SER A 28 15.34 7.97 -6.74
C SER A 28 15.11 9.15 -5.81
N ASN A 29 14.45 10.22 -6.28
CA ASN A 29 14.13 11.42 -5.50
C ASN A 29 12.87 11.29 -4.61
N GLY A 30 12.65 10.10 -4.05
CA GLY A 30 11.47 9.77 -3.25
C GLY A 30 11.73 9.78 -1.73
N PRO A 31 10.71 9.42 -0.92
CA PRO A 31 10.94 9.10 0.48
C PRO A 31 11.92 7.91 0.59
N ILE A 32 12.80 7.95 1.60
CA ILE A 32 13.76 6.88 1.82
C ILE A 32 13.02 5.74 2.51
N ILE A 33 12.87 4.62 1.80
CA ILE A 33 12.18 3.43 2.32
C ILE A 33 13.24 2.40 2.69
N SER A 34 13.43 2.21 3.99
CA SER A 34 14.26 1.15 4.54
C SER A 34 13.40 -0.03 4.99
N ARG A 35 14.01 -1.22 5.02
CA ARG A 35 13.37 -2.46 5.47
C ARG A 35 14.28 -3.14 6.49
N GLU A 36 13.68 -3.75 7.51
CA GLU A 36 14.44 -4.53 8.49
C GLU A 36 14.50 -6.00 8.07
N GLY A 37 13.44 -6.76 8.36
CA GLY A 37 13.36 -8.21 8.15
C GLY A 37 12.09 -8.60 7.39
N ILE A 38 12.22 -9.64 6.57
CA ILE A 38 11.08 -10.33 5.95
C ILE A 38 10.93 -11.67 6.69
N SER A 39 9.76 -11.93 7.25
CA SER A 39 9.39 -13.22 7.81
C SER A 39 8.52 -13.95 6.81
N LEU A 40 9.00 -15.09 6.29
CA LEU A 40 8.28 -15.98 5.38
C LEU A 40 8.09 -17.34 6.06
N SER A 41 6.85 -17.78 6.17
CA SER A 41 6.47 -19.08 6.74
C SER A 41 5.90 -20.01 5.66
N LEU A 42 6.13 -21.31 5.83
CA LEU A 42 5.49 -22.33 4.99
C LEU A 42 4.11 -22.66 5.56
N GLY A 43 3.03 -22.35 4.84
CA GLY A 43 1.68 -22.73 5.23
C GLY A 43 0.67 -21.60 5.04
N ILE A 44 -0.31 -21.54 5.95
CA ILE A 44 -1.35 -20.49 6.01
C ILE A 44 -1.04 -19.42 7.08
N GLU A 45 0.20 -19.38 7.54
CA GLU A 45 0.66 -18.32 8.43
C GLU A 45 0.79 -17.02 7.65
N VAL A 46 0.58 -15.90 8.34
CA VAL A 46 0.69 -14.58 7.71
C VAL A 46 2.12 -14.12 7.80
N ASP A 47 2.68 -13.86 6.62
CA ASP A 47 4.02 -13.31 6.46
C ASP A 47 3.98 -11.81 6.76
N ASN A 48 5.09 -11.30 7.29
CA ASN A 48 5.20 -9.90 7.68
C ASN A 48 6.56 -9.32 7.23
N LEU A 49 6.53 -8.05 6.84
CA LEU A 49 7.67 -7.22 6.48
C LEU A 49 7.57 -5.89 7.24
N SER A 50 8.57 -5.59 8.06
CA SER A 50 8.68 -4.28 8.71
C SER A 50 9.36 -3.29 7.77
N ILE A 51 8.68 -2.16 7.52
CA ILE A 51 9.20 -1.05 6.72
C ILE A 51 9.29 0.22 7.55
N THR A 52 10.32 1.00 7.25
CA THR A 52 10.51 2.35 7.78
C THR A 52 10.56 3.30 6.59
N ILE A 53 9.72 4.33 6.62
CA ILE A 53 9.67 5.38 5.61
C ILE A 53 10.16 6.66 6.28
N GLU A 54 11.35 7.10 5.91
CA GLU A 54 11.88 8.39 6.31
C GLU A 54 11.40 9.47 5.34
N THR A 55 10.84 10.52 5.90
CA THR A 55 10.20 11.60 5.16
C THR A 55 10.69 12.95 5.62
N THR A 56 10.86 13.86 4.66
CA THR A 56 11.14 15.27 4.90
C THR A 56 9.97 16.09 4.35
N GLU A 57 9.83 17.35 4.76
CA GLU A 57 8.78 18.24 4.23
C GLU A 57 8.82 18.42 2.69
N SER A 58 9.96 18.10 2.06
CA SER A 58 10.12 18.12 0.60
C SER A 58 9.63 16.85 -0.11
N THR A 59 9.46 15.73 0.60
CA THR A 59 9.02 14.48 -0.04
C THR A 59 7.50 14.46 -0.13
N MET A 60 6.99 14.51 -1.36
CA MET A 60 5.56 14.60 -1.67
C MET A 60 5.05 13.30 -2.28
N PHE A 61 3.87 12.87 -1.83
CA PHE A 61 3.02 11.90 -2.53
C PHE A 61 2.00 12.69 -3.35
N GLY A 62 2.27 12.86 -4.65
CA GLY A 62 1.49 13.78 -5.49
C GLY A 62 1.66 15.22 -5.00
N GLU A 63 0.58 15.85 -4.57
CA GLU A 63 0.57 17.25 -4.09
C GLU A 63 0.67 17.36 -2.55
N VAL A 64 0.63 16.23 -1.83
CA VAL A 64 0.57 16.22 -0.35
C VAL A 64 1.87 15.68 0.23
N PRO A 65 2.45 16.29 1.29
CA PRO A 65 3.58 15.72 1.99
C PRO A 65 3.28 14.30 2.50
N VAL A 66 4.27 13.40 2.41
CA VAL A 66 4.09 11.97 2.74
C VAL A 66 3.50 11.77 4.15
N ALA A 67 4.00 12.50 5.15
CA ALA A 67 3.52 12.40 6.52
C ALA A 67 2.04 12.79 6.66
N GLN A 68 1.62 13.83 5.94
CA GLN A 68 0.22 14.27 5.93
C GLN A 68 -0.67 13.28 5.17
N ALA A 69 -0.18 12.64 4.10
CA ALA A 69 -0.92 11.61 3.38
C ALA A 69 -1.24 10.39 4.27
N PHE A 70 -0.28 9.95 5.08
CA PHE A 70 -0.51 8.91 6.08
C PHE A 70 -1.47 9.37 7.19
N HIS A 71 -1.35 10.61 7.68
CA HIS A 71 -2.26 11.14 8.70
C HIS A 71 -3.72 11.24 8.19
N ASN A 72 -3.90 11.57 6.91
CA ASN A 72 -5.20 11.63 6.26
C ASN A 72 -5.78 10.24 5.90
N GLY A 73 -5.05 9.15 6.17
CA GLY A 73 -5.49 7.79 5.88
C GLY A 73 -5.45 7.39 4.39
N ILE A 74 -4.78 8.16 3.52
CA ILE A 74 -4.73 7.90 2.07
C ILE A 74 -4.02 6.57 1.76
N LEU A 75 -3.07 6.18 2.63
CA LEU A 75 -2.26 4.98 2.50
C LEU A 75 -2.76 3.82 3.35
N ASP A 76 -3.91 3.97 4.03
CA ASP A 76 -4.52 2.88 4.78
C ASP A 76 -4.99 1.76 3.83
N GLY A 77 -4.61 0.53 4.12
CA GLY A 77 -4.86 -0.62 3.26
C GLY A 77 -4.18 -0.57 1.89
N SER A 78 -3.22 0.35 1.68
CA SER A 78 -2.46 0.42 0.42
C SER A 78 -1.63 -0.86 0.19
N ARG A 79 -1.50 -1.25 -1.07
CA ARG A 79 -0.70 -2.41 -1.47
C ARG A 79 0.76 -2.02 -1.59
N PHE A 80 1.63 -2.85 -1.03
CA PHE A 80 3.07 -2.69 -1.08
C PHE A 80 3.69 -3.88 -1.78
N LYS A 81 4.46 -3.61 -2.83
CA LYS A 81 5.21 -4.62 -3.59
C LYS A 81 6.70 -4.29 -3.53
N LEU A 82 7.46 -5.22 -2.96
CA LEU A 82 8.92 -5.18 -2.87
C LEU A 82 9.53 -6.01 -3.99
N GLU A 83 10.35 -5.37 -4.81
CA GLU A 83 11.01 -6.00 -5.94
C GLU A 83 12.52 -5.79 -5.85
N ARG A 84 13.27 -6.82 -6.25
CA ARG A 84 14.71 -6.78 -6.38
C ARG A 84 15.08 -6.88 -7.84
N ILE A 85 15.94 -5.97 -8.28
CA ILE A 85 16.52 -5.95 -9.62
C ILE A 85 17.96 -6.44 -9.51
N PHE A 86 18.41 -7.16 -10.53
CA PHE A 86 19.80 -7.58 -10.68
C PHE A 86 20.42 -6.78 -11.81
N MET A 87 21.49 -6.05 -11.51
CA MET A 87 22.22 -5.23 -12.48
C MET A 87 23.67 -5.70 -12.53
N ASP A 88 24.28 -5.69 -13.71
CA ASP A 88 25.71 -5.96 -13.86
C ASP A 88 26.53 -4.74 -13.44
N ILE A 89 27.69 -4.98 -12.83
CA ILE A 89 28.62 -3.93 -12.41
C ILE A 89 29.17 -3.13 -13.61
N ASN A 90 29.23 -3.75 -14.79
CA ASN A 90 29.73 -3.10 -16.00
C ASN A 90 28.67 -2.23 -16.71
N THR A 91 27.38 -2.47 -16.44
CA THR A 91 26.24 -1.74 -17.03
C THR A 91 25.20 -1.44 -15.93
N PRO A 92 25.48 -0.47 -15.05
CA PRO A 92 24.75 -0.25 -13.81
C PRO A 92 23.31 0.26 -13.96
N THR A 93 22.85 0.52 -15.18
CA THR A 93 21.48 0.97 -15.50
C THR A 93 20.74 0.01 -16.42
N ASP A 94 21.35 -1.14 -16.76
CA ASP A 94 20.68 -2.13 -17.60
C ASP A 94 19.73 -2.97 -16.74
N THR A 95 18.43 -2.78 -16.99
CA THR A 95 17.33 -3.47 -16.30
C THR A 95 16.81 -4.68 -17.08
N SER A 96 17.49 -5.09 -18.16
CA SER A 96 17.07 -6.17 -19.05
C SER A 96 16.93 -7.55 -18.37
N ALA A 97 17.62 -7.77 -17.24
CA ALA A 97 17.51 -9.00 -16.46
C ALA A 97 16.14 -9.18 -15.78
N GLY A 98 15.32 -8.13 -15.72
CA GLY A 98 14.00 -8.13 -15.09
C GLY A 98 14.01 -7.98 -13.58
N THR A 99 12.83 -8.16 -12.96
CA THR A 99 12.63 -8.03 -11.51
C THR A 99 12.27 -9.35 -10.86
N MET A 100 12.68 -9.52 -9.61
CA MET A 100 12.22 -10.59 -8.73
C MET A 100 11.36 -9.98 -7.62
N VAL A 101 10.10 -10.40 -7.53
CA VAL A 101 9.22 -10.01 -6.42
C VAL A 101 9.69 -10.74 -5.17
N LEU A 102 10.09 -9.97 -4.15
CA LEU A 102 10.52 -10.51 -2.86
C LEU A 102 9.35 -10.63 -1.89
N PHE A 103 8.44 -9.65 -1.90
CA PHE A 103 7.32 -9.58 -0.98
C PHE A 103 6.19 -8.75 -1.58
N GLU A 104 4.95 -9.15 -1.32
CA GLU A 104 3.76 -8.40 -1.68
C GLU A 104 2.75 -8.50 -0.53
N GLY A 105 2.12 -7.38 -0.18
CA GLY A 105 1.18 -7.33 0.92
C GLY A 105 0.49 -5.96 1.05
N ARG A 106 -0.14 -5.74 2.20
CA ARG A 106 -0.82 -4.48 2.54
C ARG A 106 -0.14 -3.81 3.71
N ILE A 107 -0.05 -2.50 3.64
CA ILE A 107 0.45 -1.67 4.75
C ILE A 107 -0.63 -1.64 5.83
N ILE A 108 -0.24 -2.00 7.05
CA ILE A 108 -1.06 -1.95 8.26
C ILE A 108 -0.31 -1.18 9.36
N GLU A 109 -1.09 -0.65 10.30
CA GLU A 109 -0.61 -0.09 11.57
C GLU A 109 0.59 0.86 11.41
N PRO A 110 0.43 2.01 10.71
CA PRO A 110 1.49 3.01 10.66
C PRO A 110 1.65 3.69 12.03
N GLU A 111 2.85 3.58 12.59
CA GLU A 111 3.31 4.33 13.75
C GLU A 111 4.06 5.57 13.28
N PHE A 112 3.69 6.72 13.85
CA PHE A 112 4.25 8.01 13.48
C PHE A 112 5.28 8.48 14.49
N ASP A 113 6.48 8.75 14.01
CA ASP A 113 7.47 9.59 14.67
C ASP A 113 7.64 10.90 13.88
N ARG A 114 8.53 11.78 14.34
CA ARG A 114 8.68 13.15 13.80
C ARG A 114 9.04 13.19 12.31
N TYR A 115 9.93 12.31 11.86
CA TYR A 115 10.40 12.22 10.47
C TYR A 115 10.45 10.78 9.95
N GLU A 116 9.94 9.85 10.75
CA GLU A 116 9.98 8.42 10.47
C GLU A 116 8.57 7.86 10.61
N ILE A 117 8.15 7.06 9.64
CA ILE A 117 6.89 6.33 9.66
C ILE A 117 7.24 4.86 9.64
N LYS A 118 6.95 4.17 10.74
CA LYS A 118 7.16 2.72 10.86
C LYS A 118 5.85 2.05 10.52
N ALA A 119 5.85 1.10 9.59
CA ALA A 119 4.66 0.37 9.24
C ALA A 119 4.98 -1.10 9.03
N SER A 120 3.99 -1.96 9.27
CA SER A 120 4.09 -3.38 8.98
C SER A 120 3.37 -3.66 7.67
N VAL A 121 3.96 -4.51 6.82
CA VAL A 121 3.33 -4.99 5.60
C VAL A 121 3.01 -6.46 5.78
N VAL A 122 1.72 -6.79 5.78
CA VAL A 122 1.23 -8.17 5.95
C VAL A 122 0.80 -8.76 4.62
N SER A 123 1.01 -10.06 4.45
CA SER A 123 0.59 -10.77 3.25
C SER A 123 -0.94 -10.84 3.13
N GLU A 124 -1.45 -11.04 1.92
CA GLU A 124 -2.90 -11.15 1.67
C GLU A 124 -3.56 -12.37 2.33
N ILE A 125 -2.76 -13.31 2.89
CA ILE A 125 -3.26 -14.44 3.68
C ILE A 125 -4.00 -13.95 4.93
N ASP A 126 -3.73 -12.73 5.40
CA ASP A 126 -4.43 -12.16 6.55
C ASP A 126 -5.95 -12.04 6.34
N ASP A 127 -6.40 -11.82 5.09
CA ASP A 127 -7.83 -11.79 4.74
C ASP A 127 -8.53 -13.14 4.95
N LEU A 128 -7.77 -14.25 4.95
CA LEU A 128 -8.34 -15.57 5.19
C LEU A 128 -8.64 -15.78 6.69
N LYS A 129 -8.09 -14.96 7.58
CA LYS A 129 -8.38 -15.00 9.03
C LYS A 129 -9.73 -14.35 9.38
N VAL A 130 -10.74 -14.53 8.53
CA VAL A 130 -12.11 -14.11 8.83
C VAL A 130 -12.80 -15.10 9.76
N GLN A 131 -13.59 -14.57 10.69
CA GLN A 131 -14.41 -15.40 11.57
C GLN A 131 -15.44 -16.19 10.74
N MET A 132 -15.43 -17.51 10.88
CA MET A 132 -16.48 -18.39 10.35
C MET A 132 -17.50 -18.69 11.44
N PRO A 133 -18.82 -18.64 11.16
CA PRO A 133 -19.48 -18.30 9.90
C PRO A 133 -19.58 -16.79 9.62
N ARG A 134 -19.48 -16.40 8.34
CA ARG A 134 -19.48 -14.98 7.90
C ARG A 134 -20.73 -14.21 8.35
N ASN A 135 -21.89 -14.84 8.35
CA ASN A 135 -23.17 -14.24 8.75
C ASN A 135 -23.72 -14.96 9.97
N LEU A 136 -23.63 -14.31 11.13
CA LEU A 136 -24.30 -14.80 12.34
C LEU A 136 -25.79 -14.47 12.27
N TYR A 137 -26.64 -15.46 12.54
CA TYR A 137 -28.08 -15.24 12.58
C TYR A 137 -28.44 -14.28 13.72
N GLN A 138 -28.95 -13.11 13.36
CA GLN A 138 -29.39 -12.07 14.29
C GLN A 138 -30.70 -11.43 13.79
N PRO A 139 -31.52 -10.83 14.68
CA PRO A 139 -32.80 -10.25 14.29
C PRO A 139 -32.67 -8.94 13.47
N GLY A 140 -31.51 -8.28 13.50
CA GLY A 140 -31.22 -7.10 12.70
C GLY A 140 -30.77 -7.43 11.28
N CYS A 141 -30.84 -6.43 10.36
CA CYS A 141 -30.27 -6.57 9.03
C CYS A 141 -28.73 -6.68 9.11
N LEU A 142 -28.15 -7.65 8.40
CA LEU A 142 -26.69 -7.86 8.33
C LEU A 142 -26.02 -7.07 7.20
N ASN A 143 -26.79 -6.61 6.23
CA ASN A 143 -26.27 -6.02 5.01
C ASN A 143 -25.95 -4.54 5.23
N THR A 144 -24.91 -4.02 4.58
CA THR A 144 -24.65 -2.58 4.53
C THR A 144 -25.67 -1.89 3.62
N LEU A 145 -25.97 -0.61 3.92
CA LEU A 145 -26.91 0.18 3.14
C LEU A 145 -26.40 0.31 1.70
N PHE A 146 -27.27 0.01 0.72
CA PHE A 146 -26.96 -0.04 -0.72
C PHE A 146 -26.03 -1.16 -1.19
N ASP A 147 -25.79 -2.17 -0.35
CA ASP A 147 -25.15 -3.40 -0.82
C ASP A 147 -26.08 -4.18 -1.75
N GLN A 148 -25.51 -5.06 -2.58
CA GLN A 148 -26.23 -5.94 -3.49
C GLN A 148 -27.30 -6.76 -2.75
N ALA A 149 -27.03 -7.18 -1.51
CA ALA A 149 -27.98 -7.92 -0.69
C ALA A 149 -29.10 -7.05 -0.07
N CYS A 150 -28.90 -5.73 0.01
CA CYS A 150 -29.90 -4.77 0.47
C CYS A 150 -30.91 -4.41 -0.64
N GLY A 151 -30.46 -4.35 -1.90
CA GLY A 151 -31.32 -4.18 -3.08
C GLY A 151 -31.85 -2.75 -3.31
N LEU A 152 -31.52 -1.80 -2.44
CA LEU A 152 -31.81 -0.37 -2.61
C LEU A 152 -30.77 0.27 -3.53
N LEU A 153 -31.20 1.18 -4.41
CA LEU A 153 -30.32 1.95 -5.30
C LEU A 153 -30.00 3.30 -4.66
N SER A 154 -28.72 3.60 -4.44
CA SER A 154 -28.29 4.86 -3.81
C SER A 154 -28.72 6.10 -4.59
N SER A 155 -28.76 6.00 -5.92
CA SER A 155 -29.16 7.09 -6.82
C SER A 155 -30.59 7.58 -6.62
N GLU A 156 -31.48 6.75 -6.07
CA GLU A 156 -32.88 7.14 -5.83
C GLU A 156 -33.07 7.88 -4.50
N PHE A 157 -32.10 7.78 -3.58
CA PHE A 157 -32.19 8.30 -2.22
C PHE A 157 -31.09 9.31 -1.87
N ALA A 158 -30.09 9.50 -2.75
CA ALA A 158 -29.05 10.49 -2.56
C ALA A 158 -29.62 11.91 -2.70
N VAL A 159 -29.24 12.80 -1.79
CA VAL A 159 -29.52 14.22 -1.87
C VAL A 159 -28.21 14.95 -2.09
N ASP A 160 -28.03 15.49 -3.29
CA ASP A 160 -26.84 16.26 -3.63
C ASP A 160 -26.97 17.68 -3.07
N THR A 161 -26.11 18.01 -2.12
CA THR A 161 -25.97 19.37 -1.58
C THR A 161 -24.52 19.78 -1.63
N THR A 162 -24.25 21.01 -2.07
CA THR A 162 -22.90 21.58 -2.04
C THR A 162 -22.59 22.10 -0.64
N ILE A 163 -21.47 21.68 -0.07
CA ILE A 163 -20.96 22.24 1.19
C ILE A 163 -20.31 23.59 0.87
N GLY A 164 -20.76 24.65 1.52
CA GLY A 164 -20.13 25.98 1.43
C GLY A 164 -18.78 25.97 2.17
N ALA A 165 -17.78 26.60 1.55
CA ALA A 165 -16.41 26.71 2.06
C ALA A 165 -16.32 27.46 3.40
#